data_AF-A0A831PPY4-F1
#
_entry.id   AF-A0A831PPY4-F1
#
_cell.length_a   1.000
_cell.length_b   1.000
_cell.length_c   1.000
_cell.angle_alpha   90.00
_cell.angle_beta   90.00
_cell.angle_gamma   90.00
#
_symmetry.space_group_name_H-M   'P 1'
#
loop_
_entity.id
_entity.type
_entity.pdbx_description
1 polymer ?
#
loop_
_entity_poly.entity_id
_entity_poly.type
_entity_poly.pdbx_seq_one_letter_code
_entity_poly.pdbx_strand_id
1 'polypeptide(L)' 'MKAVSIELNKSQFLKVINQLDDNDKFELYNELKKSLFLKRFNKLLKSTKTDELTMEDITNEVESVRKQRYEEGRQAI' A
#
# COMPACT_ATOMS: atom_id res chain seq x y z
N MET A 1 27.31 9.72 -35.06
CA MET A 1 26.77 8.39 -34.67
C MET A 1 25.31 8.37 -35.07
N LYS A 2 24.87 7.42 -35.90
CA LYS A 2 23.44 7.30 -36.26
C LYS A 2 22.70 6.75 -35.05
N ALA A 3 21.79 7.53 -34.47
CA ALA A 3 20.91 7.05 -33.42
C ALA A 3 19.92 6.05 -34.03
N VAL A 4 20.02 4.78 -33.62
CA VAL A 4 19.04 3.76 -33.97
C VAL A 4 17.94 3.83 -32.92
N SER A 5 16.75 4.29 -33.32
CA SER A 5 15.56 4.22 -32.47
C SER A 5 15.05 2.79 -32.47
N ILE A 6 15.29 2.06 -31.38
CA ILE A 6 14.75 0.71 -31.19
C ILE A 6 13.51 0.84 -30.32
N GLU A 7 12.34 0.66 -30.94
CA GLU A 7 11.09 0.52 -30.20
C GLU A 7 11.02 -0.90 -29.63
N LEU A 8 11.37 -1.05 -28.35
CA LEU A 8 11.24 -2.31 -27.63
C LEU A 8 9.87 -2.36 -26.95
N ASN A 9 9.10 -3.40 -27.29
CA ASN A 9 7.92 -3.73 -26.51
C ASN A 9 8.32 -4.43 -25.19
N LYS A 10 7.39 -4.48 -24.22
CA LYS A 10 7.64 -5.09 -22.90
C LYS A 10 8.22 -6.51 -22.99
N SER A 11 7.73 -7.32 -23.92
CA SER A 11 8.18 -8.71 -24.07
C SER A 11 9.61 -8.81 -24.60
N GLN A 12 10.01 -7.92 -25.50
CA GLN A 12 11.36 -7.83 -26.03
C GLN A 12 12.32 -7.31 -24.96
N PHE A 13 11.91 -6.30 -24.18
CA PHE A 13 12.70 -5.78 -23.08
C PHE A 13 12.98 -6.85 -22.01
N LEU A 14 12.00 -7.67 -21.66
CA LEU A 14 12.19 -8.78 -20.72
C LEU A 14 13.15 -9.85 -21.26
N LYS A 15 13.13 -10.13 -22.58
CA LYS A 15 14.09 -11.04 -23.20
C LYS A 15 15.53 -10.53 -23.05
N VAL A 16 15.73 -9.23 -23.23
CA VAL A 16 17.05 -8.59 -23.03
C VAL A 16 17.50 -8.69 -21.58
N ILE A 17 16.63 -8.36 -20.62
CA ILE A 17 16.96 -8.46 -19.19
C ILE A 17 17.33 -9.89 -18.80
N ASN A 18 16.63 -10.90 -19.35
CA ASN A 18 16.91 -12.29 -19.02
C ASN A 18 18.30 -12.76 -19.50
N GLN A 19 18.85 -12.12 -20.54
CA GLN A 19 20.18 -12.40 -21.09
C GLN A 19 21.31 -11.74 -20.31
N LEU A 20 21.01 -10.77 -19.43
CA LEU A 20 22.01 -10.12 -18.58
C LEU A 20 22.59 -11.10 -17.56
N ASP A 21 23.79 -10.81 -17.06
CA ASP A 21 24.38 -11.55 -15.96
C ASP A 21 23.65 -11.23 -14.63
N ASP A 22 23.98 -11.97 -13.59
CA ASP A 22 23.30 -11.82 -12.30
C ASP A 22 23.62 -10.47 -11.63
N ASN A 23 24.80 -9.89 -11.86
CA ASN A 23 25.17 -8.59 -11.30
C ASN A 23 24.35 -7.46 -11.93
N ASP A 24 24.25 -7.42 -13.26
CA ASP A 24 23.49 -6.42 -13.99
C ASP A 24 21.99 -6.52 -13.65
N LYS A 25 21.47 -7.75 -13.50
CA LYS A 25 20.09 -7.97 -13.02
C LYS A 25 19.88 -7.40 -11.63
N PHE A 26 20.86 -7.57 -10.75
CA PHE A 26 20.79 -7.07 -9.38
C PHE A 26 20.85 -5.54 -9.32
N GLU A 27 21.68 -4.92 -10.15
CA GLU A 27 21.74 -3.47 -10.29
C GLU A 27 20.43 -2.90 -10.84
N LEU A 28 19.89 -3.50 -11.91
CA LEU A 28 18.60 -3.11 -12.49
C LEU A 28 17.46 -3.24 -11.47
N TYR A 29 17.47 -4.32 -10.69
CA TYR A 29 16.52 -4.51 -9.60
C TYR A 29 16.62 -3.40 -8.55
N ASN A 30 17.83 -3.00 -8.15
CA ASN A 30 18.02 -1.93 -7.17
C ASN A 30 17.52 -0.57 -7.68
N GLU A 31 17.80 -0.22 -8.92
CA GLU A 31 17.31 1.02 -9.54
C GLU A 31 15.78 1.03 -9.69
N LEU A 32 15.19 -0.09 -10.13
CA LEU A 32 13.74 -0.25 -10.18
C LEU A 32 13.12 -0.19 -8.78
N LYS A 33 13.76 -0.78 -7.78
CA LYS A 33 13.30 -0.75 -6.39
C LYS A 33 13.31 0.66 -5.81
N LYS A 34 14.34 1.47 -6.10
CA LYS A 34 14.45 2.88 -5.71
C LYS A 34 13.34 3.71 -6.36
N SER A 35 13.18 3.63 -7.68
CA SER A 35 12.16 4.42 -8.40
C SER A 35 10.72 4.05 -7.99
N LEU A 36 10.47 2.77 -7.67
CA LEU A 36 9.17 2.30 -7.21
C LEU A 36 8.91 2.51 -5.71
N PHE A 37 9.86 3.09 -4.96
CA PHE A 37 9.74 3.27 -3.52
C PHE A 37 8.49 4.05 -3.13
N LEU A 38 8.26 5.23 -3.72
CA LEU A 38 7.09 6.07 -3.41
C LEU A 38 5.76 5.34 -3.65
N LYS A 39 5.66 4.60 -4.76
CA LYS A 39 4.45 3.83 -5.09
C LYS A 39 4.21 2.71 -4.08
N ARG A 40 5.27 1.99 -3.68
CA ARG A 40 5.21 0.94 -2.65
C ARG A 40 4.86 1.53 -1.28
N PHE A 41 5.48 2.64 -0.91
CA PHE A 41 5.23 3.35 0.35
C PHE A 41 3.79 3.84 0.44
N ASN A 42 3.27 4.50 -0.60
CA ASN A 42 1.89 4.95 -0.64
C ASN A 42 0.89 3.79 -0.62
N LYS A 43 1.21 2.67 -1.27
CA LYS A 43 0.39 1.45 -1.18
C LYS A 43 0.36 0.92 0.26
N LEU A 44 1.51 0.88 0.93
CA LEU A 44 1.62 0.47 2.32
C LEU A 44 0.81 1.40 3.23
N LEU A 45 1.01 2.72 3.09
CA LEU A 45 0.31 3.74 3.86
C LEU A 45 -1.21 3.60 3.73
N LYS A 46 -1.71 3.35 2.52
CA LYS A 46 -3.15 3.08 2.29
C LYS A 46 -3.62 1.80 2.96
N SER A 47 -2.82 0.73 2.93
CA SER A 47 -3.18 -0.53 3.59
C SER A 47 -3.12 -0.46 5.12
N THR A 48 -2.33 0.45 5.67
CA THR A 48 -2.22 0.68 7.12
C THR A 48 -3.15 1.78 7.61
N LYS A 49 -3.78 2.54 6.71
CA LYS A 49 -4.75 3.56 7.08
C LYS A 49 -6.02 2.85 7.52
N THR A 50 -6.20 2.74 8.82
CA THR A 50 -7.49 2.41 9.43
C THR A 50 -8.42 3.60 9.29
N ASP A 51 -9.73 3.35 9.26
CA ASP A 51 -10.71 4.43 9.40
C ASP A 51 -10.38 5.22 10.68
N GLU A 52 -10.39 6.55 10.56
CA GLU A 52 -10.11 7.42 11.68
C GLU A 52 -11.27 7.27 12.68
N LEU A 53 -11.00 6.64 13.83
CA LEU A 53 -11.97 6.55 14.93
C LEU A 53 -12.23 7.96 15.45
N THR A 54 -13.39 8.52 15.14
CA THR A 54 -13.75 9.86 15.59
C THR A 54 -14.32 9.84 17.01
N MET A 55 -14.29 10.98 17.70
CA MET A 55 -14.98 11.12 19.00
C MET A 55 -16.49 10.91 18.88
N GLU A 56 -17.07 11.19 17.72
CA GLU A 56 -18.48 10.92 17.44
C GLU A 56 -18.75 9.41 17.40
N ASP A 57 -17.92 8.63 16.71
CA ASP A 57 -18.03 7.17 16.67
C ASP A 57 -17.93 6.56 18.08
N ILE A 58 -16.99 7.05 18.89
CA ILE A 58 -16.84 6.63 20.29
C ILE A 58 -18.08 6.99 21.10
N THR A 59 -18.61 8.20 20.95
CA THR A 59 -19.77 8.67 21.71
C THR A 59 -21.01 7.86 21.34
N ASN A 60 -21.23 7.60 20.05
CA ASN A 60 -22.36 6.82 19.57
C ASN A 60 -22.34 5.39 20.14
N GLU A 61 -21.18 4.74 20.16
CA GLU A 61 -21.03 3.40 20.75
C GLU A 61 -21.24 3.41 22.27
N VAL A 62 -20.69 4.42 22.97
CA VAL A 62 -20.87 4.53 24.43
C VAL A 62 -22.34 4.76 24.78
N GLU A 63 -23.03 5.64 24.06
CA GLU A 63 -24.46 5.92 24.27
C GLU A 63 -25.35 4.74 23.90
N SER A 64 -25.02 3.99 22.84
CA SER A 64 -25.76 2.77 22.48
C SER A 64 -25.68 1.73 23.61
N VAL A 65 -24.47 1.51 24.16
CA VAL A 65 -24.25 0.59 25.29
C VAL A 65 -24.90 1.10 26.58
N ARG A 66 -24.85 2.41 26.85
CA ARG A 66 -25.54 3.01 28.01
C ARG A 66 -27.04 2.80 27.94
N LYS A 67 -27.64 3.05 26.77
CA LYS A 67 -29.07 2.84 26.53
C LYS A 67 -29.45 1.37 26.71
N GLN A 68 -28.68 0.45 26.11
CA GLN A 68 -28.91 -0.99 26.27
C GLN A 68 -28.87 -1.40 27.76
N ARG A 69 -27.85 -0.95 28.51
CA ARG A 69 -27.73 -1.27 29.94
C ARG A 69 -28.86 -0.69 30.79
N TYR A 70 -29.34 0.50 30.44
CA TYR A 70 -30.49 1.13 31.08
C TYR A 70 -31.76 0.30 30.86
N GLU A 71 -32.03 -0.09 29.62
CA GLU A 71 -33.19 -0.93 29.24
C GLU A 71 -33.15 -2.31 29.91
N GLU A 72 -31.95 -2.88 30.07
CA GLU A 72 -31.75 -4.17 30.75
C GLU A 72 -31.75 -4.08 32.29
N GLY A 73 -31.90 -2.89 32.87
CA GLY A 73 -31.91 -2.68 34.32
C GLY A 73 -30.57 -3.00 35.01
N ARG A 74 -29.47 -3.04 34.25
CA ARG A 74 -28.11 -3.38 34.73
C ARG A 74 -27.28 -2.15 35.12
N GLN A 75 -27.94 -1.07 35.56
CA GLN A 75 -27.25 0.12 36.04
C GLN A 75 -26.75 -0.15 37.47
N ALA A 76 -25.46 -0.44 37.61
CA ALA A 76 -24.81 -0.39 38.91
C ALA A 76 -24.75 1.07 39.37
N ILE A 77 -25.36 1.36 40.52
CA ILE A 77 -25.22 2.62 41.26
C ILE A 77 -23.79 2.73 41.78
#